data_AF-A0A4Y8IGP6-F1
#
_entry.id   AF-A0A4Y8IGP6-F1
#
_cell.length_a   1.000
_cell.length_b   1.000
_cell.length_c   1.000
_cell.angle_alpha   90.00
_cell.angle_beta   90.00
_cell.angle_gamma   90.00
#
_symmetry.space_group_name_H-M   'P 1'
#
loop_
_entity.id
_entity.type
_entity.pdbx_description
1 polymer ?
#
loop_
_entity_poly.entity_id
_entity_poly.type
_entity_poly.pdbx_seq_one_letter_code
_entity_poly.pdbx_strand_id
1 'polypeptide(L)'
;MAIFINDGQSNIYRSNAEIKEPNQRQVVVDRFSEWVKKQQIINRNLTQSYNMLNQLTERHDHTQKNILQKLNDFESRHTGHEKFKEQTLQRFSSINQKQMKVEDWMKQEQQAKAQLMDELRKLHDSNQQIIEELLKQDDSNEELAEQLKEIFAVQQQISEQILSYDEQQKQIVNQLENQEALIEKVARQMTNFRSILYERSHHLAEKIEDNYELTSSYVHQLLSGKENPMTFMVSKQKDDD
;
A
#
# COMPACT_ATOMS: atom_id res chain seq x y z
N MET A 1 -95.58 -100.15 60.41
CA MET A 1 -96.13 -100.30 59.05
C MET A 1 -95.94 -98.99 58.31
N ALA A 2 -95.28 -98.98 57.15
CA ALA A 2 -95.25 -97.81 56.26
C ALA A 2 -96.02 -98.11 54.99
N ILE A 3 -96.81 -97.13 54.58
CA ILE A 3 -97.47 -97.04 53.29
C ILE A 3 -96.76 -95.90 52.57
N PHE A 4 -96.15 -96.19 51.42
CA PHE A 4 -95.57 -95.16 50.57
C PHE A 4 -96.54 -94.91 49.42
N ILE A 5 -97.03 -93.67 49.30
CA ILE A 5 -97.88 -93.23 48.21
C ILE A 5 -97.03 -92.29 47.37
N ASN A 6 -96.79 -92.67 46.11
CA ASN A 6 -96.10 -91.83 45.14
C ASN A 6 -97.16 -91.07 44.33
N ASP A 7 -97.14 -89.73 44.36
CA ASP A 7 -98.17 -88.83 43.79
C ASP A 7 -98.26 -88.81 42.24
N GLY A 8 -97.79 -89.88 41.56
CA GLY A 8 -97.80 -89.98 40.09
C GLY A 8 -98.09 -91.35 39.48
N GLN A 9 -98.14 -92.45 40.25
CA GLN A 9 -98.51 -93.78 39.75
C GLN A 9 -99.24 -94.61 40.83
N SER A 10 -100.38 -95.21 40.47
CA SER A 10 -101.31 -95.91 41.38
C SER A 10 -100.85 -97.33 41.76
N ASN A 11 -99.64 -97.44 42.33
CA ASN A 11 -99.11 -98.71 42.84
C ASN A 11 -98.69 -98.53 44.31
N ILE A 12 -99.42 -99.17 45.23
CA ILE A 12 -99.17 -99.12 46.67
C ILE A 12 -98.17 -100.23 47.03
N TYR A 13 -96.95 -99.84 47.41
CA TYR A 13 -95.93 -100.78 47.88
C TYR A 13 -96.05 -101.00 49.39
N ARG A 14 -96.26 -102.25 49.82
CA ARG A 14 -96.38 -102.65 51.24
C ARG A 14 -95.09 -103.36 51.68
N SER A 15 -94.36 -102.75 52.60
CA SER A 15 -93.15 -103.35 53.21
C SER A 15 -93.47 -103.88 54.62
N ASN A 16 -93.06 -105.12 54.90
CA ASN A 16 -93.21 -105.80 56.20
C ASN A 16 -92.00 -105.58 57.13
N ALA A 17 -91.09 -104.65 56.81
CA ALA A 17 -89.97 -104.31 57.68
C ALA A 17 -90.43 -103.50 58.90
N GLU A 18 -89.92 -103.85 60.08
CA GLU A 18 -90.16 -103.17 61.34
C GLU A 18 -89.44 -101.81 61.34
N ILE A 19 -90.22 -100.72 61.31
CA ILE A 19 -89.69 -99.36 61.20
C ILE A 19 -89.27 -98.93 62.60
N LYS A 20 -87.95 -98.87 62.84
CA LYS A 20 -87.36 -98.49 64.14
C LYS A 20 -87.41 -97.00 64.46
N GLU A 21 -87.98 -96.16 63.58
CA GLU A 21 -88.02 -94.72 63.79
C GLU A 21 -89.45 -94.17 63.67
N PRO A 22 -89.86 -93.26 64.58
CA PRO A 22 -91.19 -92.65 64.57
C PRO A 22 -91.37 -91.83 63.30
N ASN A 23 -92.36 -92.19 62.48
CA ASN A 23 -92.64 -91.64 61.15
C ASN A 23 -93.20 -90.20 61.15
N GLN A 24 -93.34 -89.55 62.31
CA GLN A 24 -93.65 -88.13 62.45
C GLN A 24 -92.99 -87.58 63.71
N ARG A 25 -91.77 -87.06 63.59
CA ARG A 25 -91.32 -86.03 64.53
C ARG A 25 -92.06 -84.76 64.11
N GLN A 26 -93.04 -84.32 64.92
CA GLN A 26 -93.39 -82.91 64.93
C GLN A 26 -92.09 -82.16 65.23
N VAL A 27 -91.48 -81.58 64.20
CA VAL A 27 -90.47 -80.57 64.43
C VAL A 27 -91.26 -79.39 64.97
N VAL A 28 -91.28 -79.24 66.29
CA VAL A 28 -91.59 -77.96 66.91
C VAL A 28 -90.42 -77.06 66.53
N VAL A 29 -90.48 -76.57 65.29
CA VAL A 29 -89.62 -75.50 64.83
C VAL A 29 -90.08 -74.31 65.65
N ASP A 30 -89.28 -73.96 66.65
CA ASP A 30 -89.42 -72.66 67.27
C ASP A 30 -89.14 -71.63 66.16
N ARG A 31 -90.23 -71.11 65.59
CA ARG A 31 -90.18 -70.12 64.50
C ARG A 31 -89.37 -68.90 64.91
N PHE A 32 -89.33 -68.60 66.22
CA PHE A 32 -88.47 -67.58 66.76
C PHE A 32 -87.00 -67.95 66.65
N SER A 33 -86.60 -69.16 67.04
CA SER A 33 -85.23 -69.66 66.84
C SER A 33 -84.78 -69.70 65.37
N GLU A 34 -85.65 -70.10 64.44
CA GLU A 34 -85.33 -70.00 63.00
C GLU A 34 -85.22 -68.56 62.52
N TRP A 35 -86.09 -67.68 63.00
CA TRP A 35 -86.03 -66.26 62.69
C TRP A 35 -84.74 -65.62 63.24
N VAL A 36 -84.34 -65.94 64.48
CA VAL A 36 -83.08 -65.50 65.08
C VAL A 36 -81.88 -65.99 64.27
N LYS A 37 -81.87 -67.27 63.84
CA LYS A 37 -80.81 -67.80 62.97
C LYS A 37 -80.76 -67.08 61.61
N LYS A 38 -81.91 -66.88 60.97
CA LYS A 38 -82.01 -66.11 59.72
C LYS A 38 -81.54 -64.66 59.91
N GLN A 39 -81.91 -64.03 61.02
CA GLN A 39 -81.45 -62.68 61.36
C GLN A 39 -79.94 -62.63 61.59
N GLN A 40 -79.35 -63.63 62.24
CA GLN A 40 -77.89 -63.74 62.40
C GLN A 40 -77.18 -63.92 61.06
N ILE A 41 -77.73 -64.74 60.15
CA ILE A 41 -77.20 -64.91 58.80
C ILE A 41 -77.28 -63.60 58.01
N ILE A 42 -78.44 -62.93 58.06
CA ILE A 42 -78.64 -61.62 57.41
C ILE A 42 -77.66 -60.59 57.97
N ASN A 43 -77.53 -60.48 59.29
CA ASN A 43 -76.60 -59.56 59.93
C ASN A 43 -75.14 -59.86 59.52
N ARG A 44 -74.73 -61.15 59.50
CA ARG A 44 -73.39 -61.53 59.03
C ARG A 44 -73.16 -61.14 57.57
N ASN A 45 -74.14 -61.40 56.69
CA ASN A 45 -74.05 -61.03 55.29
C ASN A 45 -74.03 -59.50 55.09
N LEU A 46 -74.79 -58.76 55.89
CA LEU A 46 -74.79 -57.30 55.90
C LEU A 46 -73.44 -56.76 56.38
N THR A 47 -72.87 -57.31 57.46
CA THR A 47 -71.54 -56.92 57.94
C THR A 47 -70.46 -57.23 56.91
N GLN A 48 -70.52 -58.39 56.24
CA GLN A 48 -69.60 -58.73 55.16
C GLN A 48 -69.73 -57.77 53.97
N SER A 49 -70.97 -57.46 53.56
CA SER A 49 -71.24 -56.53 52.46
C SER A 49 -70.78 -55.11 52.81
N TYR A 50 -71.00 -54.67 54.06
CA TYR A 50 -70.54 -53.38 54.56
C TYR A 50 -69.01 -53.28 54.59
N ASN A 51 -68.34 -54.32 55.09
CA ASN A 51 -66.87 -54.37 55.09
C ASN A 51 -66.30 -54.38 53.67
N MET A 52 -66.94 -55.10 52.74
CA MET A 52 -66.56 -55.09 51.32
C MET A 52 -66.77 -53.73 50.67
N LEU A 53 -67.88 -53.05 50.99
CA LEU A 53 -68.15 -51.69 50.52
C LEU A 53 -67.09 -50.71 51.05
N ASN A 54 -66.74 -50.78 52.34
CA ASN A 54 -65.69 -49.93 52.91
C ASN A 54 -64.33 -50.15 52.25
N GLN A 55 -63.94 -51.41 52.02
CA GLN A 55 -62.71 -51.72 51.29
C GLN A 55 -62.73 -51.17 49.86
N LEU A 56 -63.89 -51.20 49.20
CA LEU A 56 -64.04 -50.65 47.86
C LEU A 56 -63.95 -49.11 47.87
N THR A 57 -64.54 -48.46 48.87
CA THR A 57 -64.44 -47.01 49.08
C THR A 57 -63.00 -46.59 49.35
N GLU A 58 -62.26 -47.28 50.22
CA GLU A 58 -60.85 -46.99 50.50
C GLU A 58 -59.98 -47.15 49.24
N ARG A 59 -60.22 -48.22 48.46
CA ARG A 59 -59.54 -48.42 47.17
C ARG A 59 -59.89 -47.33 46.17
N HIS A 60 -61.15 -46.91 46.12
CA HIS A 60 -61.59 -45.82 45.27
C HIS A 60 -60.89 -44.51 45.65
N ASP A 61 -60.86 -44.16 46.93
CA ASP A 61 -60.19 -42.95 47.43
C ASP A 61 -58.70 -42.96 47.13
N HIS A 62 -58.03 -44.10 47.32
CA HIS A 62 -56.62 -44.25 46.97
C HIS A 62 -56.39 -44.09 45.46
N THR A 63 -57.24 -44.70 44.64
CA THR A 63 -57.17 -44.59 43.18
C THR A 63 -57.39 -43.15 42.72
N GLN A 64 -58.38 -42.45 43.29
CA GLN A 64 -58.66 -41.05 42.99
C GLN A 64 -57.49 -40.14 43.38
N LYS A 65 -56.90 -40.33 44.55
CA LYS A 65 -55.69 -39.60 44.97
C LYS A 65 -54.53 -39.84 44.03
N ASN A 66 -54.30 -41.09 43.61
CA ASN A 66 -53.24 -41.43 42.65
C ASN A 66 -53.47 -40.79 41.27
N ILE A 67 -54.73 -40.74 40.82
CA ILE A 67 -55.09 -40.06 39.55
C ILE A 67 -54.81 -38.57 39.66
N LEU A 68 -55.24 -37.92 40.74
CA LEU A 68 -55.01 -36.48 40.96
C LEU A 68 -53.52 -36.14 41.01
N GLN A 69 -52.72 -36.97 41.69
CA GLN A 69 -51.27 -36.78 41.73
C GLN A 69 -50.65 -36.89 40.33
N LYS A 70 -51.02 -37.92 39.56
CA LYS A 70 -50.54 -38.07 38.18
C LYS A 70 -50.97 -36.92 37.28
N LEU A 71 -52.16 -36.36 37.51
CA LEU A 71 -52.69 -35.25 36.72
C LEU A 71 -51.93 -33.94 37.04
N ASN A 72 -51.63 -33.69 38.31
CA ASN A 72 -50.77 -32.58 38.74
C ASN A 72 -49.33 -32.73 38.22
N ASP A 73 -48.77 -33.95 38.24
CA ASP A 73 -47.46 -34.24 37.67
C ASP A 73 -47.45 -34.01 36.16
N PHE A 74 -48.53 -34.40 35.46
CA PHE A 74 -48.70 -34.18 34.03
C PHE A 74 -48.79 -32.69 33.70
N GLU A 75 -49.57 -31.91 34.46
CA GLU A 75 -49.68 -30.46 34.30
C GLU A 75 -48.34 -29.76 34.54
N SER A 76 -47.60 -30.16 35.57
CA SER A 76 -46.26 -29.64 35.86
C SER A 76 -45.26 -29.95 34.74
N ARG A 77 -45.33 -31.16 34.16
CA ARG A 77 -44.51 -31.51 32.98
C ARG A 77 -44.93 -30.70 31.75
N HIS A 78 -46.23 -30.54 31.51
CA HIS A 78 -46.74 -29.81 30.36
C HIS A 78 -46.32 -28.34 30.37
N THR A 79 -46.45 -27.67 31.52
CA THR A 79 -45.96 -26.29 31.69
C THR A 79 -44.44 -26.19 31.53
N GLY A 80 -43.69 -27.18 32.00
CA GLY A 80 -42.25 -27.28 31.74
C GLY A 80 -41.92 -27.42 30.25
N HIS A 81 -42.67 -28.24 29.51
CA HIS A 81 -42.49 -28.42 28.07
C HIS A 81 -42.79 -27.15 27.28
N GLU A 82 -43.85 -26.40 27.60
CA GLU A 82 -44.14 -25.13 26.91
C GLU A 82 -43.06 -24.09 27.17
N LYS A 83 -42.55 -23.97 28.41
CA LYS A 83 -41.40 -23.09 28.71
C LYS A 83 -40.15 -23.49 27.92
N PHE A 84 -39.85 -24.79 27.87
CA PHE A 84 -38.71 -25.29 27.11
C PHE A 84 -38.86 -24.99 25.60
N LYS A 85 -40.05 -25.17 25.04
CA LYS A 85 -40.38 -24.87 23.65
C LYS A 85 -40.21 -23.39 23.35
N GLU A 86 -40.72 -22.51 24.22
CA GLU A 86 -40.56 -21.06 24.07
C GLU A 86 -39.09 -20.65 24.10
N GLN A 87 -38.31 -21.15 25.07
CA GLN A 87 -36.87 -20.91 25.16
C GLN A 87 -36.13 -21.42 23.91
N THR A 88 -36.53 -22.57 23.39
CA THR A 88 -35.93 -23.17 22.19
C THR A 88 -36.21 -22.31 20.95
N LEU A 89 -37.45 -21.82 20.79
CA LEU A 89 -37.82 -20.91 19.70
C LEU A 89 -37.05 -19.58 19.78
N GLN A 90 -36.90 -19.02 20.98
CA GLN A 90 -36.11 -17.80 21.20
C GLN A 90 -34.62 -18.01 20.88
N ARG A 91 -34.07 -19.18 21.23
CA ARG A 91 -32.69 -19.53 20.85
C ARG A 91 -32.53 -19.66 19.34
N PHE A 92 -33.46 -20.32 18.66
CA PHE A 92 -33.45 -20.44 17.21
C PHE A 92 -33.55 -19.07 16.51
N SER A 93 -34.43 -18.18 16.98
CA SER A 93 -34.53 -16.84 16.41
C SER A 93 -33.25 -16.03 16.60
N SER A 94 -32.63 -16.11 17.79
CA SER A 94 -31.35 -15.45 18.06
C SER A 94 -30.21 -16.01 17.19
N ILE A 95 -30.15 -17.33 17.01
CA ILE A 95 -29.16 -17.97 16.14
C ILE A 95 -29.35 -17.52 14.70
N ASN A 96 -30.59 -17.52 14.19
CA ASN A 96 -30.89 -17.06 12.83
C ASN A 96 -30.48 -15.60 12.61
N GLN A 97 -30.76 -14.72 13.58
CA GLN A 97 -30.33 -13.32 13.51
C GLN A 97 -28.80 -13.17 13.49
N LYS A 98 -28.09 -13.96 14.32
CA LYS A 98 -26.63 -13.97 14.32
C LYS A 98 -26.07 -14.48 13.00
N GLN A 99 -26.67 -15.52 12.43
CA GLN A 99 -26.27 -16.07 11.14
C GLN A 99 -26.45 -15.05 10.01
N MET A 100 -27.59 -14.35 9.97
CA MET A 100 -27.80 -13.28 8.99
C MET A 100 -26.74 -12.16 9.11
N LYS A 101 -26.34 -11.79 10.33
CA LYS A 101 -25.27 -10.80 10.55
C LYS A 101 -23.91 -11.29 10.07
N VAL A 102 -23.59 -12.56 10.28
CA VAL A 102 -22.34 -13.16 9.80
C VAL A 102 -22.31 -13.21 8.27
N GLU A 103 -23.43 -13.57 7.63
CA GLU A 103 -23.54 -13.56 6.17
C GLU A 103 -23.38 -12.16 5.58
N ASP A 104 -23.98 -11.14 6.22
CA ASP A 104 -23.81 -9.75 5.80
C ASP A 104 -22.37 -9.27 5.97
N TRP A 105 -21.74 -9.57 7.11
CA TRP A 105 -20.34 -9.24 7.35
C TRP A 105 -19.40 -9.91 6.34
N MET A 106 -19.65 -11.18 6.01
CA MET A 106 -18.88 -11.92 5.02
C MET A 106 -19.00 -11.30 3.62
N LYS A 107 -20.18 -10.81 3.24
CA LYS A 107 -20.37 -10.08 1.97
C LYS A 107 -19.60 -8.77 1.96
N GLN A 108 -19.65 -8.01 3.06
CA GLN A 108 -18.90 -6.76 3.19
C GLN A 108 -17.39 -7.00 3.11
N GLU A 109 -16.88 -8.02 3.80
CA GLU A 109 -15.47 -8.41 3.74
C GLU A 109 -15.05 -8.80 2.32
N GLN A 110 -15.89 -9.56 1.60
CA GLN A 110 -15.61 -9.93 0.21
C GLN A 110 -15.57 -8.71 -0.72
N GLN A 111 -16.46 -7.73 -0.53
CA GLN A 111 -16.46 -6.48 -1.28
C GLN A 111 -15.21 -5.64 -0.97
N ALA A 112 -14.86 -5.48 0.31
CA ALA A 112 -13.66 -4.76 0.72
C ALA A 112 -12.39 -5.40 0.15
N LYS A 113 -12.31 -6.75 0.16
CA LYS A 113 -11.20 -7.48 -0.46
C LYS A 113 -11.12 -7.26 -1.97
N ALA A 114 -12.26 -7.22 -2.67
CA ALA A 114 -12.29 -6.94 -4.10
C ALA A 114 -11.81 -5.52 -4.43
N GLN A 115 -12.23 -4.53 -3.63
CA GLN A 115 -11.76 -3.15 -3.75
C GLN A 115 -10.25 -3.03 -3.51
N LEU A 116 -9.74 -3.67 -2.45
CA LEU A 116 -8.31 -3.69 -2.16
C LEU A 116 -7.49 -4.32 -3.29
N MET A 117 -7.98 -5.42 -3.90
CA MET A 117 -7.32 -6.01 -5.06
C MET A 117 -7.31 -5.08 -6.28
N ASP A 118 -8.36 -4.29 -6.48
CA ASP A 118 -8.41 -3.29 -7.56
C ASP A 118 -7.43 -2.14 -7.33
N GLU A 119 -7.36 -1.63 -6.10
CA GLU A 119 -6.37 -0.61 -5.71
C GLU A 119 -4.93 -1.13 -5.83
N LEU A 120 -4.69 -2.38 -5.42
CA LEU A 120 -3.37 -3.01 -5.54
C LEU A 120 -2.94 -3.18 -7.00
N ARG A 121 -3.89 -3.50 -7.90
CA ARG A 121 -3.63 -3.55 -9.34
C ARG A 121 -3.29 -2.17 -9.90
N LYS A 122 -4.08 -1.15 -9.56
CA LYS A 122 -3.79 0.24 -9.97
C LYS A 122 -2.43 0.71 -9.47
N LEU A 123 -2.08 0.38 -8.23
CA LEU A 123 -0.77 0.71 -7.66
C LEU A 123 0.35 -0.04 -8.40
N HIS A 124 0.14 -1.31 -8.73
CA HIS A 124 1.10 -2.10 -9.49
C HIS A 124 1.34 -1.52 -10.89
N ASP A 125 0.26 -1.20 -11.61
CA ASP A 125 0.32 -0.60 -12.94
C ASP A 125 1.01 0.78 -12.90
N SER A 126 0.66 1.61 -11.90
CA SER A 126 1.32 2.90 -11.67
C SER A 126 2.82 2.73 -11.39
N ASN A 127 3.20 1.76 -10.57
CA ASN A 127 4.61 1.51 -10.28
C ASN A 127 5.37 1.05 -11.52
N GLN A 128 4.74 0.24 -12.37
CA GLN A 128 5.34 -0.18 -13.63
C GLN A 128 5.57 1.00 -14.58
N GLN A 129 4.61 1.93 -14.67
CA GLN A 129 4.76 3.17 -15.45
C GLN A 129 5.90 4.05 -14.90
N ILE A 130 6.02 4.19 -13.58
CA ILE A 130 7.12 4.95 -12.96
C ILE A 130 8.48 4.32 -13.31
N ILE A 131 8.58 2.99 -13.31
CA ILE A 131 9.81 2.29 -13.69
C ILE A 131 10.15 2.58 -15.16
N GLU A 132 9.17 2.53 -16.06
CA GLU A 132 9.36 2.84 -17.49
C GLU A 132 9.82 4.30 -17.70
N GLU A 133 9.23 5.26 -16.99
CA GLU A 133 9.66 6.66 -17.04
C GLU A 133 11.08 6.87 -16.50
N LEU A 134 11.45 6.18 -15.41
CA LEU A 134 12.79 6.24 -14.84
C LEU A 134 13.85 5.67 -15.80
N LEU A 135 13.56 4.54 -16.47
CA LEU A 135 14.46 3.98 -17.49
C LEU A 135 14.66 4.96 -18.65
N LYS A 136 13.58 5.57 -19.14
CA LYS A 136 13.66 6.57 -20.20
C LYS A 136 14.45 7.82 -19.78
N GLN A 137 14.31 8.22 -18.52
CA GLN A 137 15.09 9.33 -17.97
C GLN A 137 16.58 8.97 -17.86
N ASP A 138 16.89 7.72 -17.50
CA ASP A 138 18.27 7.22 -17.45
C ASP A 138 18.92 7.25 -18.84
N ASP A 139 18.23 6.74 -19.86
CA ASP A 139 18.68 6.80 -21.27
C ASP A 139 18.94 8.27 -21.70
N SER A 140 18.03 9.18 -21.36
CA SER A 140 18.17 10.61 -21.68
C SER A 140 19.35 11.26 -20.95
N ASN A 141 19.63 10.83 -19.71
CA ASN A 141 20.79 11.29 -18.95
C ASN A 141 22.10 10.77 -19.53
N GLU A 142 22.13 9.52 -20.00
CA GLU A 142 23.30 8.97 -20.70
C GLU A 142 23.59 9.75 -21.98
N GLU A 143 22.57 10.05 -22.79
CA GLU A 143 22.70 10.87 -24.00
C GLU A 143 23.24 12.28 -23.67
N LEU A 144 22.70 12.91 -22.61
CA LEU A 144 23.17 14.22 -22.17
C LEU A 144 24.62 14.17 -21.67
N ALA A 145 25.01 13.10 -20.98
CA ALA A 145 26.39 12.90 -20.54
C ALA A 145 27.35 12.71 -21.74
N GLU A 146 26.90 12.06 -22.81
CA GLU A 146 27.66 11.94 -24.06
C GLU A 146 27.82 13.29 -24.76
N GLN A 147 26.74 14.05 -24.92
CA GLN A 147 26.79 15.41 -25.48
C GLN A 147 27.70 16.35 -24.68
N LEU A 148 27.70 16.25 -23.35
CA LEU A 148 28.61 17.02 -22.50
C LEU A 148 30.08 16.65 -22.73
N LYS A 149 30.39 15.37 -22.98
CA LYS A 149 31.75 14.94 -23.32
C LYS A 149 32.19 15.53 -24.66
N GLU A 150 31.30 15.56 -25.66
CA GLU A 150 31.61 16.19 -26.96
C GLU A 150 31.87 17.69 -26.82
N ILE A 151 31.03 18.41 -26.07
CA ILE A 151 31.23 19.84 -25.77
C ILE A 151 32.57 20.06 -25.08
N PHE A 152 32.93 19.21 -24.11
CA PHE A 152 34.20 19.31 -23.41
C PHE A 152 35.40 19.09 -24.36
N ALA A 153 35.31 18.13 -25.28
CA ALA A 153 36.33 17.89 -26.28
C ALA A 153 36.51 19.08 -27.23
N VAL A 154 35.41 19.67 -27.71
CA VAL A 154 35.44 20.87 -28.55
C VAL A 154 36.01 22.06 -27.78
N GLN A 155 35.61 22.25 -26.52
CA GLN A 155 36.15 23.32 -25.67
C GLN A 155 37.65 23.18 -25.49
N GLN A 156 38.16 21.96 -25.29
CA GLN A 156 39.59 21.70 -25.19
C GLN A 156 40.32 22.06 -26.49
N GLN A 157 39.78 21.66 -27.66
CA GLN A 157 40.36 22.03 -28.96
C GLN A 157 40.37 23.55 -29.19
N ILE A 158 39.30 24.26 -28.82
CA ILE A 158 39.24 25.72 -28.91
C ILE A 158 40.31 26.36 -28.01
N SER A 159 40.47 25.84 -26.79
CA SER A 159 41.51 26.33 -25.86
C SER A 159 42.92 26.18 -26.44
N GLU A 160 43.22 25.02 -27.04
CA GLU A 160 44.50 24.77 -27.73
C GLU A 160 44.70 25.70 -28.93
N GLN A 161 43.67 25.95 -29.73
CA GLN A 161 43.73 26.91 -30.84
C GLN A 161 43.97 28.35 -30.36
N ILE A 162 43.31 28.78 -29.29
CA ILE A 162 43.52 30.11 -28.70
C ILE A 162 44.98 30.28 -28.24
N LEU A 163 45.54 29.26 -27.57
CA LEU A 163 46.95 29.28 -27.16
C LEU A 163 47.89 29.36 -28.37
N SER A 164 47.59 28.62 -29.44
CA SER A 164 48.35 28.72 -30.70
C SER A 164 48.26 30.10 -31.33
N TYR A 165 47.07 30.73 -31.32
CA TYR A 165 46.90 32.08 -31.86
C TYR A 165 47.61 33.13 -31.04
N ASP A 166 47.59 33.02 -29.70
CA ASP A 166 48.33 33.91 -28.80
C ASP A 166 49.84 33.86 -29.10
N GLU A 167 50.39 32.67 -29.32
CA GLU A 167 51.80 32.51 -29.68
C GLU A 167 52.13 33.11 -31.06
N GLN A 168 51.28 32.87 -32.06
CA GLN A 168 51.43 33.49 -33.39
C GLN A 168 51.35 35.02 -33.31
N GLN A 169 50.43 35.56 -32.50
CA GLN A 169 50.28 37.00 -32.31
C GLN A 169 51.53 37.60 -31.65
N LYS A 170 52.09 36.94 -30.62
CA LYS A 170 53.37 37.36 -30.02
C LYS A 170 54.50 37.40 -31.04
N GLN A 171 54.59 36.41 -31.93
CA GLN A 171 55.59 36.42 -32.99
C GLN A 171 55.41 37.58 -33.97
N ILE A 172 54.17 37.88 -34.39
CA ILE A 172 53.87 39.02 -35.25
C ILE A 172 54.22 40.33 -34.57
N VAL A 173 53.87 40.51 -33.29
CA VAL A 173 54.23 41.70 -32.50
C VAL A 173 55.75 41.87 -32.45
N ASN A 174 56.51 40.81 -32.12
CA ASN A 174 57.97 40.86 -32.11
C ASN A 174 58.58 41.21 -33.48
N GLN A 175 57.96 40.77 -34.58
CA GLN A 175 58.40 41.14 -35.93
C GLN A 175 58.12 42.62 -36.23
N LEU A 176 56.95 43.12 -35.85
CA LEU A 176 56.58 44.53 -36.00
C LEU A 176 57.51 45.44 -35.19
N GLU A 177 57.80 45.10 -33.93
CA GLU A 177 58.75 45.84 -33.10
C GLU A 177 60.16 45.89 -33.71
N ASN A 178 60.64 44.77 -34.26
CA ASN A 178 61.93 44.73 -34.97
C ASN A 178 61.92 45.60 -36.24
N GLN A 179 60.83 45.57 -37.01
CA GLN A 179 60.69 46.42 -38.19
C GLN A 179 60.62 47.90 -37.82
N GLU A 180 59.91 48.25 -36.74
CA GLU A 180 59.86 49.62 -36.20
C GLU A 180 61.26 50.10 -35.81
N ALA A 181 62.02 49.29 -35.08
CA ALA A 181 63.41 49.60 -34.72
C ALA A 181 64.33 49.80 -35.95
N LEU A 182 64.16 48.99 -37.00
CA LEU A 182 64.90 49.16 -38.25
C LEU A 182 64.52 50.45 -38.98
N ILE A 183 63.22 50.76 -39.08
CA ILE A 183 62.72 51.99 -39.69
C ILE A 183 63.26 53.21 -38.92
N GLU A 184 63.24 53.17 -37.60
CA GLU A 184 63.79 54.23 -36.76
C GLU A 184 65.28 54.44 -37.01
N LYS A 185 66.05 53.35 -37.11
CA LYS A 185 67.48 53.39 -37.46
C LYS A 185 67.71 54.00 -38.83
N VAL A 186 66.93 53.62 -39.85
CA VAL A 186 67.02 54.18 -41.21
C VAL A 186 66.65 55.66 -41.20
N ALA A 187 65.62 56.07 -40.47
CA ALA A 187 65.23 57.47 -40.32
C ALA A 187 66.34 58.32 -39.69
N ARG A 188 67.01 57.80 -38.66
CA ARG A 188 68.19 58.44 -38.05
C ARG A 188 69.36 58.55 -39.05
N GLN A 189 69.63 57.49 -39.82
CA GLN A 189 70.68 57.51 -40.86
C GLN A 189 70.37 58.51 -41.98
N MET A 190 69.12 58.59 -42.45
CA MET A 190 68.67 59.57 -43.43
C MET A 190 68.82 61.00 -42.91
N THR A 191 68.51 61.22 -41.62
CA THR A 191 68.71 62.52 -40.97
C THR A 191 70.19 62.92 -40.93
N ASN A 192 71.07 61.97 -40.59
CA ASN A 192 72.53 62.19 -40.63
C ASN A 192 73.03 62.47 -42.05
N PHE A 193 72.60 61.66 -43.03
CA PHE A 193 72.95 61.87 -44.44
C PHE A 193 72.51 63.24 -44.95
N ARG A 194 71.29 63.67 -44.58
CA ARG A 194 70.80 65.02 -44.88
C ARG A 194 71.67 66.10 -44.24
N SER A 195 72.11 65.91 -43.00
CA SER A 195 73.04 66.83 -42.33
C SER A 195 74.37 66.94 -43.08
N ILE A 196 74.98 65.80 -43.44
CA ILE A 196 76.25 65.75 -44.19
C ILE A 196 76.11 66.41 -45.56
N LEU A 197 74.99 66.17 -46.27
CA LEU A 197 74.73 66.80 -47.56
C LEU A 197 74.60 68.31 -47.43
N TYR A 198 73.88 68.82 -46.42
CA TYR A 198 73.78 70.26 -46.20
C TYR A 198 75.13 70.87 -45.86
N GLU A 199 75.91 70.26 -44.97
CA GLU A 199 77.25 70.73 -44.61
C GLU A 199 78.18 70.78 -45.83
N ARG A 200 78.25 69.70 -46.62
CA ARG A 200 79.10 69.64 -47.81
C ARG A 200 78.64 70.57 -48.92
N SER A 201 77.33 70.68 -49.14
CA SER A 201 76.77 71.58 -50.15
C SER A 201 76.99 73.04 -49.74
N HIS A 202 76.87 73.35 -48.44
CA HIS A 202 77.17 74.66 -47.89
C HIS A 202 78.66 75.01 -48.04
N HIS A 203 79.56 74.12 -47.63
CA HIS A 203 81.01 74.32 -47.81
C HIS A 203 81.39 74.46 -49.29
N LEU A 204 80.75 73.71 -50.20
CA LEU A 204 80.99 73.87 -51.64
C LEU A 204 80.48 75.21 -52.16
N ALA A 205 79.31 75.65 -51.70
CA ALA A 205 78.75 76.96 -52.03
C ALA A 205 79.69 78.08 -51.55
N GLU A 206 80.16 78.02 -50.30
CA GLU A 206 81.17 78.94 -49.77
C GLU A 206 82.44 78.92 -50.62
N LYS A 207 82.96 77.75 -50.98
CA LYS A 207 84.16 77.67 -51.86
C LYS A 207 83.94 78.24 -53.26
N ILE A 208 82.75 78.07 -53.83
CA ILE A 208 82.41 78.67 -55.13
C ILE A 208 82.28 80.18 -54.98
N GLU A 209 81.66 80.67 -53.92
CA GLU A 209 81.51 82.09 -53.61
C GLU A 209 82.87 82.74 -53.37
N ASP A 210 83.72 82.17 -52.51
CA ASP A 210 85.11 82.57 -52.27
C ASP A 210 85.91 82.64 -53.60
N ASN A 211 85.83 81.60 -54.42
CA ASN A 211 86.54 81.55 -55.70
C ASN A 211 85.97 82.54 -56.71
N TYR A 212 84.66 82.78 -56.71
CA TYR A 212 84.00 83.76 -57.56
C TYR A 212 84.36 85.18 -57.13
N GLU A 213 84.44 85.47 -55.84
CA GLU A 213 85.00 86.73 -55.32
C GLU A 213 86.48 86.88 -55.72
N LEU A 214 87.29 85.84 -55.61
CA LEU A 214 88.71 85.86 -56.00
C LEU A 214 88.90 86.07 -57.51
N THR A 215 88.15 85.35 -58.35
CA THR A 215 88.26 85.50 -59.81
C THR A 215 87.58 86.77 -60.30
N SER A 216 86.46 87.19 -59.71
CA SER A 216 85.84 88.47 -60.06
C SER A 216 86.73 89.64 -59.63
N SER A 217 87.39 89.60 -58.47
CA SER A 217 88.36 90.63 -58.07
C SER A 217 89.60 90.63 -58.97
N TYR A 218 90.10 89.48 -59.40
CA TYR A 218 91.18 89.37 -60.37
C TYR A 218 90.79 89.91 -61.76
N VAL A 219 89.64 89.49 -62.29
CA VAL A 219 89.10 89.96 -63.59
C VAL A 219 88.74 91.45 -63.51
N HIS A 220 88.18 91.89 -62.39
CA HIS A 220 87.92 93.31 -62.14
C HIS A 220 89.23 94.08 -62.06
N GLN A 221 90.29 93.59 -61.43
CA GLN A 221 91.63 94.22 -61.44
C GLN A 221 92.24 94.28 -62.84
N LEU A 222 92.07 93.24 -63.66
CA LEU A 222 92.48 93.21 -65.07
C LEU A 222 91.69 94.21 -65.93
N LEU A 223 90.36 94.29 -65.75
CA LEU A 223 89.47 95.17 -66.51
C LEU A 223 89.50 96.62 -66.02
N SER A 224 89.80 96.87 -64.74
CA SER A 224 89.89 98.22 -64.14
C SER A 224 91.26 98.89 -64.28
N GLY A 225 92.21 98.25 -65.00
CA GLY A 225 93.34 98.94 -65.61
C GLY A 225 94.28 99.67 -64.66
N LYS A 226 94.66 99.05 -63.54
CA LYS A 226 95.78 99.54 -62.71
C LYS A 226 96.92 98.53 -62.72
N GLU A 227 97.86 98.79 -63.62
CA GLU A 227 99.11 98.05 -63.80
C GLU A 227 99.95 98.04 -62.51
N ASN A 228 100.24 96.84 -62.00
CA ASN A 228 101.47 96.51 -61.29
C ASN A 228 101.67 94.99 -61.39
N PRO A 229 102.67 94.50 -62.15
CA PRO A 229 102.95 93.07 -62.22
C PRO A 229 103.76 92.68 -60.97
N MET A 230 103.07 92.17 -59.94
CA MET A 230 103.75 91.46 -58.85
C MET A 230 103.90 90.00 -59.22
N THR A 231 105.11 89.71 -59.69
CA THR A 231 105.91 88.48 -59.52
C THR A 231 105.28 87.34 -58.72
N PHE A 232 105.31 86.16 -59.34
CA PHE A 232 105.07 84.82 -58.79
C PHE A 232 105.55 84.62 -57.33
N MET A 233 104.70 84.03 -56.48
CA MET A 233 105.15 83.23 -55.33
C MET A 233 104.43 81.88 -55.31
N VAL A 234 105.16 80.84 -55.72
CA VAL A 234 104.93 79.47 -55.27
C VAL A 234 105.32 79.42 -53.80
N SER A 235 104.36 79.31 -52.88
CA SER A 235 104.61 78.78 -51.54
C SER A 235 104.58 77.26 -51.61
N LYS A 236 105.77 76.69 -51.82
CA LYS A 236 106.05 75.31 -51.45
C LYS A 236 106.20 75.30 -49.93
N GLN A 237 105.23 74.75 -49.20
CA GLN A 237 105.45 74.33 -47.82
C GLN A 237 105.77 72.84 -47.80
N LYS A 238 106.93 72.57 -47.21
CA LYS A 238 107.54 71.29 -46.89
C LYS A 238 107.03 70.82 -45.52
N ASP A 239 106.92 69.50 -45.41
CA ASP A 239 107.35 68.63 -44.30
C ASP A 239 106.66 68.73 -42.90
N ASP A 240 106.12 67.57 -42.53
CA ASP A 240 106.28 66.81 -41.26
C ASP A 240 105.32 66.97 -40.04
N ASP A 241 105.02 65.78 -39.50
CA ASP A 241 104.27 65.30 -38.30
C ASP A 241 102.72 65.21 -38.31
#